data_AF-A0A838W0U1-F1
#
_entry.id   AF-A0A838W0U1-F1
#
_cell.length_a   1.000
_cell.length_b   1.000
_cell.length_c   1.000
_cell.angle_alpha   90.00
_cell.angle_beta   90.00
_cell.angle_gamma   90.00
#
_symmetry.space_group_name_H-M   'P 1'
#
loop_
_entity.id
_entity.type
_entity.pdbx_description
1 polymer ?
#
loop_
_entity_poly.entity_id
_entity_poly.type
_entity_poly.pdbx_seq_one_letter_code
_entity_poly.pdbx_strand_id
1 'polypeptide(L)' 'MSETSKTGLSNRAYDILRTLGKDADFIYDTIDKYIQDAEKDNRSDLIDMWKTIRQDREKHVHMLKDALENEFHK' A
#
# COMPACT_ATOMS: atom_id res chain seq x y z
N MET A 1 2.51 12.82 24.83
CA MET A 1 1.95 11.57 25.37
C MET A 1 1.03 10.99 24.29
N SER A 2 1.33 9.81 23.76
CA SER A 2 0.47 9.18 22.75
C SER A 2 -0.70 8.52 23.46
N GLU A 3 -1.91 9.05 23.26
CA GLU A 3 -3.14 8.46 23.79
C GLU A 3 -3.39 7.10 23.10
N THR A 4 -3.29 6.03 23.89
CA THR A 4 -3.65 4.67 23.47
C THR A 4 -5.17 4.57 23.38
N SER A 5 -5.67 4.26 22.19
CA SER A 5 -7.11 4.04 21.99
C SER A 5 -7.54 2.69 22.61
N LYS A 6 -8.85 2.52 22.87
CA LYS A 6 -9.46 1.34 23.54
C LYS A 6 -9.08 -0.04 22.93
N THR A 7 -8.42 -0.08 21.78
CA THR A 7 -7.98 -1.28 21.07
C THR A 7 -6.53 -1.69 21.39
N GLY A 8 -5.79 -0.92 22.19
CA GLY A 8 -4.38 -1.20 22.50
C GLY A 8 -3.38 -0.74 21.42
N LEU A 9 -3.88 -0.19 20.30
CA LEU A 9 -3.07 0.47 19.27
C LEU A 9 -3.02 1.97 19.52
N SER A 10 -1.84 2.57 19.33
CA SER A 10 -1.74 4.01 19.18
C SER A 10 -2.52 4.45 17.94
N ASN A 11 -3.14 5.63 17.96
CA ASN A 11 -3.84 6.17 16.79
C ASN A 11 -2.93 6.17 15.54
N ARG A 12 -1.63 6.42 15.74
CA ARG A 12 -0.62 6.40 14.69
C ARG A 12 -0.41 5.00 14.08
N ALA A 13 -0.32 3.96 14.90
CA ALA A 13 -0.19 2.58 14.41
C ALA A 13 -1.45 2.13 13.65
N TYR A 14 -2.64 2.53 14.13
CA TYR A 14 -3.90 2.28 13.42
C TYR A 14 -3.94 2.97 12.05
N ASP A 15 -3.54 4.24 11.96
CA ASP A 15 -3.50 4.99 10.71
C ASP A 15 -2.54 4.39 9.68
N ILE A 16 -1.37 3.91 10.14
CA ILE A 16 -0.41 3.20 9.30
C ILE A 16 -1.00 1.89 8.78
N LEU A 17 -1.58 1.06 9.67
CA LEU A 17 -2.24 -0.20 9.28
C LEU A 17 -3.38 0.01 8.28
N ARG A 18 -4.21 1.04 8.51
CA ARG A 18 -5.30 1.39 7.60
C ARG A 18 -4.79 1.79 6.21
N THR A 19 -3.67 2.52 6.16
CA THR A 19 -3.05 2.93 4.88
C THR A 19 -2.45 1.74 4.16
N LEU A 20 -1.74 0.86 4.88
CA LEU A 20 -1.20 -0.40 4.35
C LEU A 20 -2.29 -1.27 3.71
N GLY A 21 -3.46 -1.38 4.35
CA GLY A 21 -4.60 -2.12 3.79
C GLY A 21 -5.07 -1.54 2.45
N LYS A 22 -5.22 -0.21 2.37
CA LYS A 22 -5.63 0.46 1.12
C LYS A 22 -4.61 0.29 0.00
N ASP A 23 -3.32 0.39 0.31
CA ASP A 23 -2.26 0.20 -0.69
C ASP A 23 -2.25 -1.28 -1.17
N ALA A 24 -2.49 -2.25 -0.29
CA ALA A 24 -2.63 -3.66 -0.67
C ALA A 24 -3.83 -3.87 -1.61
N ASP A 25 -5.01 -3.38 -1.26
CA ASP A 25 -6.21 -3.47 -2.12
C ASP A 25 -5.95 -2.82 -3.50
N PHE A 26 -5.29 -1.66 -3.52
CA PHE A 26 -4.95 -0.99 -4.77
C PHE A 26 -3.98 -1.81 -5.64
N ILE A 27 -2.92 -2.36 -5.05
CA ILE A 27 -1.90 -3.14 -5.77
C ILE A 27 -2.48 -4.44 -6.34
N TYR A 28 -3.21 -5.20 -5.53
CA TYR A 28 -3.66 -6.56 -5.90
C TYR A 28 -4.98 -6.58 -6.67
N ASP A 29 -5.89 -5.62 -6.45
CA ASP A 29 -7.16 -5.60 -7.18
C ASP A 29 -7.10 -4.63 -8.35
N THR A 30 -6.73 -3.38 -8.08
CA THR A 30 -6.89 -2.30 -9.07
C THR A 30 -5.82 -2.36 -10.15
N ILE A 31 -4.55 -2.47 -9.77
CA ILE A 31 -3.45 -2.50 -10.75
C ILE A 31 -3.51 -3.78 -11.58
N ASP A 32 -3.76 -4.94 -10.98
CA ASP A 32 -3.83 -6.21 -11.73
C ASP A 32 -4.96 -6.18 -12.77
N LYS A 33 -6.13 -5.64 -12.40
CA LYS A 33 -7.23 -5.47 -13.35
C LYS A 33 -6.85 -4.55 -14.51
N TYR A 34 -6.21 -3.41 -14.24
CA TYR A 34 -5.83 -2.48 -15.31
C TYR A 34 -4.69 -2.98 -16.19
N ILE A 35 -3.78 -3.79 -15.66
CA ILE A 35 -2.80 -4.50 -16.48
C ILE A 35 -3.51 -5.48 -17.42
N GLN A 36 -4.44 -6.29 -16.91
CA GLN A 36 -5.21 -7.24 -17.74
C GLN A 36 -6.01 -6.54 -18.84
N ASP A 37 -6.62 -5.40 -18.54
CA ASP A 37 -7.37 -4.63 -19.54
C ASP A 37 -6.43 -4.01 -20.60
N ALA A 38 -5.27 -3.50 -20.19
CA ALA A 38 -4.24 -3.02 -21.14
C ALA A 38 -3.65 -4.14 -22.01
N GLU A 39 -3.52 -5.36 -21.48
CA GLU A 39 -3.11 -6.56 -22.23
C GLU A 39 -4.14 -6.92 -23.30
N LYS A 40 -5.44 -6.91 -22.97
CA LYS A 40 -6.53 -7.16 -23.94
C LYS A 40 -6.53 -6.13 -25.07
N ASP A 41 -6.20 -4.87 -24.75
CA ASP A 41 -6.16 -3.77 -25.70
C ASP A 41 -4.82 -3.66 -26.46
N ASN A 42 -3.86 -4.56 -26.20
CA ASN A 42 -2.51 -4.53 -26.76
C ASN A 42 -1.77 -3.19 -26.53
N ARG A 43 -1.97 -2.56 -25.38
CA ARG A 43 -1.40 -1.27 -25.00
C ARG A 43 -0.20 -1.44 -24.08
N SER A 44 0.95 -1.78 -24.67
CA SER A 44 2.20 -2.01 -23.92
C SER A 44 2.65 -0.79 -23.11
N ASP A 45 2.39 0.42 -23.61
CA ASP A 45 2.66 1.67 -22.91
C ASP A 45 1.91 1.78 -21.58
N LEU A 46 0.65 1.34 -21.54
CA LEU A 46 -0.15 1.32 -20.33
C LEU A 46 0.28 0.21 -19.38
N ILE A 47 0.64 -0.96 -19.88
CA ILE A 47 1.17 -2.06 -19.07
C ILE A 47 2.42 -1.60 -18.31
N ASP A 48 3.35 -0.96 -19.00
CA ASP A 48 4.60 -0.48 -18.40
C ASP A 48 4.33 0.62 -17.37
N MET A 49 3.44 1.56 -17.68
CA MET A 49 3.00 2.59 -16.73
C MET A 49 2.42 1.97 -15.44
N TRP A 50 1.52 0.99 -15.56
CA TRP A 50 0.90 0.33 -14.40
C TRP A 50 1.91 -0.49 -13.58
N LYS A 51 2.90 -1.12 -14.24
CA LYS A 51 4.01 -1.78 -13.56
C LYS A 51 4.89 -0.80 -12.78
N THR A 52 5.18 0.38 -13.34
CA THR A 52 5.91 1.43 -12.60
C THR A 52 5.12 1.90 -11.39
N ILE A 53 3.82 2.16 -11.53
CA ILE A 53 2.95 2.55 -10.42
C ILE A 53 2.95 1.47 -9.31
N ARG A 54 2.91 0.18 -9.68
CA ARG A 54 3.02 -0.94 -8.72
C ARG A 54 4.31 -0.85 -7.92
N GLN A 55 5.45 -0.74 -8.60
CA GLN A 55 6.76 -0.71 -7.95
C GLN A 55 6.88 0.45 -6.96
N ASP A 56 6.36 1.62 -7.30
CA ASP A 56 6.40 2.78 -6.41
C ASP A 56 5.48 2.61 -5.19
N ARG A 57 4.31 1.99 -5.38
CA ARG A 57 3.41 1.65 -4.26
C ARG A 57 4.00 0.58 -3.35
N GLU A 58 4.69 -0.41 -3.89
CA GLU A 58 5.41 -1.41 -3.09
C GLU A 58 6.51 -0.78 -2.23
N LYS A 59 7.22 0.24 -2.74
CA LYS A 59 8.19 1.01 -1.92
C LYS A 59 7.49 1.73 -0.78
N HIS A 60 6.35 2.38 -1.03
CA HIS A 60 5.57 3.04 0.03
C HIS A 60 5.12 2.04 1.11
N VAL A 61 4.67 0.85 0.72
CA VAL A 61 4.30 -0.23 1.65
C VAL A 61 5.48 -0.64 2.53
N HIS A 62 6.68 -0.79 1.97
CA HIS A 62 7.88 -1.10 2.76
C HIS A 62 8.20 0.00 3.77
N MET A 63 8.19 1.28 3.35
CA MET A 63 8.43 2.40 4.25
C MET A 63 7.40 2.48 5.40
N LEU A 64 6.13 2.17 5.10
CA LEU A 64 5.07 2.14 6.12
C LEU A 64 5.22 0.96 7.07
N LYS A 65 5.66 -0.22 6.60
CA LYS A 65 6.01 -1.35 7.46
C LYS A 65 7.14 -1.01 8.41
N ASP A 66 8.22 -0.42 7.91
CA ASP A 66 9.34 0.03 8.74
C ASP A 66 8.88 1.06 9.79
N ALA A 67 8.04 2.01 9.39
CA ALA A 67 7.47 3.00 10.32
C ALA A 67 6.59 2.34 11.40
N LEU A 68 5.81 1.32 11.02
CA LEU A 68 4.96 0.56 11.94
C LEU A 68 5.81 -0.23 12.95
N GLU A 69 6.84 -0.94 12.49
CA GLU A 69 7.75 -1.69 13.35
C GLU A 69 8.43 -0.78 14.38
N ASN A 70 8.84 0.43 13.97
CA ASN A 70 9.43 1.41 14.87
C ASN A 70 8.45 1.96 15.94
N GLU A 71 7.14 1.94 15.68
CA GLU A 71 6.14 2.33 16.68
C GLU A 71 5.90 1.23 17.73
N PHE A 72 6.13 -0.04 17.38
CA PHE A 72 5.99 -1.17 18.31
C PHE A 72 7.24 -1.48 19.13
N HIS A 73 8.44 -1.12 18.65
CA HIS A 73 9.72 -1.33 19.35
C HIS A 73 10.14 -0.13 20.23
N LYS A 74 9.25 0.84 20.46
CA LYS A 74 9.43 1.95 21.40
C LYS A 74 8.88 1.61 22.78
#